data_AF-A0A6N7WB31-F1
#
_entry.id   AF-A0A6N7WB31-F1
#
_cell.length_a   1.000
_cell.length_b   1.000
_cell.length_c   1.000
_cell.angle_alpha   90.00
_cell.angle_beta   90.00
_cell.angle_gamma   90.00
#
_symmetry.space_group_name_H-M   'P 1'
#
loop_
_entity.id
_entity.type
_entity.pdbx_description
1 polymer ?
#
loop_
_entity_poly.entity_id
_entity_poly.type
_entity_poly.pdbx_seq_one_letter_code
_entity_poly.pdbx_strand_id
1 'polypeptide(L)'
;MVAKKAAVCITPAPAWVPDPYGRYDHDHDLAEVDYYWAGVRGRAYYGSAYADLRTWGKKYPNEVRRFRFQIACEPDNPHDGTAVKLMIDGRLAGYVAAHLNGNIFDIVHYLNATGSPCEAFGEYSWMDPDNDGDYEEGAWVALPTFRWRDQLIDQQAIFDQFRERLWDRAPEDLREQIEKNGFHFDDQTLSWFVDHRSQAPLVPLPSRADSEYVTPATQQCLHDLRHERNERRVRERIERRLAEDAARESRRAEKRREREEREAKARELLVQGYSKTRVQKETRLSWERISEFHAALGIESVNEGHNQSNSEARQRRTALAFEALALQEQGSTRRDIASVQGCSVETVKLRLRDARFWRTPEQDGDRLENARKASSKDDAGLASLSDGARKTARRDVAVLREMHPHLLG
;
A
#
# COMPACT_ATOMS: atom_id res chain seq x y z
N MET A 1 25.54 -24.01 -48.21
CA MET A 1 26.71 -24.36 -47.37
C MET A 1 26.55 -23.67 -46.03
N VAL A 2 26.09 -24.39 -45.00
CA VAL A 2 26.04 -23.84 -43.64
C VAL A 2 27.48 -23.80 -43.13
N ALA A 3 28.02 -22.61 -42.87
CA ALA A 3 29.30 -22.47 -42.20
C ALA A 3 29.19 -23.21 -40.86
N LYS A 4 29.97 -24.30 -40.68
CA LYS A 4 30.06 -24.96 -39.37
C LYS A 4 30.60 -23.91 -38.40
N LYS A 5 29.78 -23.47 -37.44
CA LYS A 5 30.26 -22.63 -36.33
C LYS A 5 31.38 -23.39 -35.63
N ALA A 6 32.45 -22.68 -35.28
CA ALA A 6 33.53 -23.25 -34.49
C ALA A 6 32.98 -23.73 -33.14
N ALA A 7 33.53 -24.83 -32.62
CA ALA A 7 33.17 -25.29 -31.29
C ALA A 7 33.54 -24.24 -30.24
N VAL A 8 32.63 -24.01 -29.30
CA VAL A 8 32.82 -23.13 -28.15
C VAL A 8 33.38 -23.97 -27.02
N CYS A 9 34.54 -23.58 -26.50
CA CYS A 9 35.05 -24.17 -25.28
C CYS A 9 34.30 -23.56 -24.10
N ILE A 10 33.67 -24.41 -23.27
CA ILE A 10 32.85 -23.97 -22.14
C ILE A 10 33.68 -23.51 -20.93
N THR A 11 35.01 -23.51 -21.05
CA THR A 11 35.94 -22.98 -20.07
C THR A 11 37.02 -22.17 -20.79
N PRO A 12 37.57 -21.11 -20.15
CA PRO A 12 38.79 -20.48 -20.66
C PRO A 12 39.92 -21.51 -20.67
N ALA A 13 40.94 -21.30 -21.51
CA ALA A 13 42.11 -22.16 -21.52
C ALA A 13 42.72 -22.16 -20.10
N PRO A 14 42.71 -23.31 -19.38
CA PRO A 14 43.08 -23.32 -17.99
C PRO A 14 44.53 -22.88 -17.85
N ALA A 15 44.81 -21.98 -16.90
CA ALA A 15 46.18 -21.76 -16.45
C ALA A 15 46.71 -23.12 -15.99
N TRP A 16 47.78 -23.56 -16.61
CA TRP A 16 48.28 -24.93 -16.48
C TRP A 16 48.79 -25.17 -15.06
N VAL A 17 47.91 -25.55 -14.13
CA VAL A 17 48.28 -25.80 -12.74
C VAL A 17 49.12 -27.08 -12.69
N PRO A 18 50.39 -27.01 -12.27
CA PRO A 18 51.22 -28.19 -12.10
C PRO A 18 50.98 -28.75 -10.70
N ASP A 19 49.88 -29.47 -10.51
CA ASP A 19 49.78 -30.36 -9.35
C ASP A 19 48.86 -31.56 -9.67
N PRO A 20 49.38 -32.79 -9.69
CA PRO A 20 48.58 -33.98 -9.89
C PRO A 20 47.79 -34.42 -8.65
N TYR A 21 48.05 -33.89 -7.45
CA TYR A 21 47.46 -34.37 -6.19
C TYR A 21 46.97 -33.28 -5.21
N GLY A 22 47.31 -32.01 -5.40
CA GLY A 22 46.67 -30.85 -4.75
C GLY A 22 45.36 -30.40 -5.41
N ARG A 23 44.68 -31.28 -6.16
CA ARG A 23 43.49 -30.97 -6.97
C ARG A 23 42.22 -30.98 -6.13
N TYR A 24 42.20 -30.18 -5.08
CA TYR A 24 41.09 -29.55 -4.36
C TYR A 24 41.76 -28.97 -3.12
N ASP A 25 42.32 -27.76 -3.23
CA ASP A 25 42.38 -26.94 -2.03
C ASP A 25 40.92 -26.61 -1.70
N HIS A 26 40.34 -27.35 -0.76
CA HIS A 26 38.98 -27.13 -0.29
C HIS A 26 38.79 -25.70 0.27
N ASP A 27 39.87 -24.92 0.38
CA ASP A 27 39.88 -23.53 0.82
C ASP A 27 39.66 -22.49 -0.30
N HIS A 28 39.58 -22.88 -1.58
CA HIS A 28 39.26 -21.94 -2.65
C HIS A 28 37.75 -21.82 -2.90
N ASP A 29 37.23 -20.61 -2.72
CA ASP A 29 35.84 -20.29 -3.05
C ASP A 29 35.61 -20.43 -4.57
N LEU A 30 34.63 -21.25 -4.95
CA LEU A 30 34.22 -21.44 -6.36
C LEU A 30 33.71 -20.14 -6.99
N ALA A 31 33.41 -19.11 -6.20
CA ALA A 31 33.11 -17.76 -6.69
C ALA A 31 34.36 -17.03 -7.24
N GLU A 32 35.57 -17.45 -6.87
CA GLU A 32 36.81 -16.74 -7.21
C GLU A 32 37.52 -17.30 -8.45
N VAL A 33 37.20 -18.53 -8.86
CA VAL A 33 37.81 -19.22 -10.02
C VAL A 33 36.84 -19.36 -11.19
N ASP A 34 37.35 -19.33 -12.43
CA ASP A 34 36.51 -19.43 -13.64
C ASP A 34 36.14 -20.88 -13.98
N TYR A 35 36.92 -21.86 -13.52
CA TYR A 35 36.70 -23.28 -13.75
C TYR A 35 37.22 -24.12 -12.59
N TYR A 36 36.79 -25.38 -12.55
CA TYR A 36 37.31 -26.42 -11.65
C TYR A 36 37.47 -27.75 -12.40
N TRP A 37 38.32 -28.63 -11.88
CA TRP A 37 38.53 -29.96 -12.43
C TRP A 37 37.58 -30.96 -11.77
N ALA A 38 36.77 -31.65 -12.57
CA ALA A 38 35.87 -32.69 -12.12
C ALA A 38 36.30 -34.05 -12.67
N GLY A 39 36.23 -35.09 -11.84
CA GLY A 39 36.48 -36.46 -12.28
C GLY A 39 35.37 -36.96 -13.22
N VAL A 40 35.77 -37.57 -14.34
CA VAL A 40 34.81 -38.13 -15.31
C VAL A 40 34.12 -39.36 -14.73
N ARG A 41 32.79 -39.28 -14.57
CA ARG A 41 31.98 -40.36 -14.01
C ARG A 41 31.68 -41.43 -15.06
N GLY A 42 31.64 -42.67 -14.61
CA GLY A 42 31.39 -43.83 -15.47
C GLY A 42 32.55 -44.22 -16.39
N ARG A 43 33.73 -43.59 -16.29
CA ARG A 43 34.89 -43.87 -17.15
C ARG A 43 35.25 -45.36 -17.27
N ALA A 44 35.13 -46.10 -16.16
CA ALA A 44 35.42 -47.53 -16.10
C ALA A 44 34.51 -48.37 -17.03
N TYR A 45 33.26 -47.96 -17.22
CA TYR A 45 32.31 -48.62 -18.12
C TYR A 45 32.58 -48.28 -19.59
N TYR A 46 33.28 -47.18 -19.86
CA TYR A 46 33.53 -46.65 -21.20
C TYR A 46 35.02 -46.69 -21.59
N GLY A 47 35.76 -47.68 -21.08
CA GLY A 47 37.21 -47.79 -21.28
C GLY A 47 37.67 -47.81 -22.75
N SER A 48 36.81 -48.20 -23.69
CA SER A 48 37.12 -48.19 -25.13
C SER A 48 37.35 -46.79 -25.70
N ALA A 49 36.76 -45.75 -25.10
CA ALA A 49 37.02 -44.36 -25.47
C ALA A 49 38.42 -43.88 -25.06
N TYR A 50 39.03 -44.53 -24.07
CA TYR A 50 40.35 -44.19 -23.53
C TYR A 50 41.48 -45.07 -24.07
N ALA A 51 41.24 -45.99 -25.02
CA ALA A 51 42.22 -46.99 -25.44
C ALA A 51 43.58 -46.39 -25.86
N ASP A 52 43.57 -45.31 -26.66
CA ASP A 52 44.78 -44.64 -27.13
C ASP A 52 45.47 -43.85 -26.00
N LEU A 53 44.68 -43.24 -25.12
CA LEU A 53 45.17 -42.53 -23.94
C LEU A 53 45.81 -43.50 -22.94
N ARG A 54 45.23 -44.68 -22.75
CA ARG A 54 45.74 -45.73 -21.88
C ARG A 54 47.03 -46.34 -22.40
N THR A 55 47.13 -46.56 -23.71
CA THR A 55 48.38 -46.98 -24.35
C THR A 55 49.48 -45.94 -24.14
N TRP A 56 49.14 -44.66 -24.30
CA TRP A 56 50.06 -43.56 -24.04
C TRP A 56 50.49 -43.50 -22.56
N GLY A 57 49.54 -43.55 -21.62
CA GLY A 57 49.83 -43.40 -20.18
C GLY A 57 50.71 -44.53 -19.63
N LYS A 58 50.55 -45.76 -20.15
CA LYS A 58 51.44 -46.88 -19.80
C LYS A 58 52.86 -46.69 -20.33
N LYS A 59 53.03 -45.98 -21.44
CA LYS A 59 54.35 -45.67 -22.02
C LYS A 59 55.03 -44.50 -21.29
N TYR A 60 54.23 -43.57 -20.79
CA TYR A 60 54.66 -42.36 -20.09
C TYR A 60 53.99 -42.31 -18.70
N PRO A 61 54.34 -43.25 -17.79
CA PRO A 61 53.75 -43.27 -16.45
C PRO A 61 54.07 -41.97 -15.71
N ASN A 62 53.14 -41.54 -14.84
CA ASN A 62 53.23 -40.30 -14.07
C ASN A 62 53.22 -39.01 -14.91
N GLU A 63 52.99 -39.09 -16.23
CA GLU A 63 52.72 -37.93 -17.08
C GLU A 63 51.22 -37.69 -17.26
N VAL A 64 50.85 -36.43 -17.53
CA VAL A 64 49.47 -36.01 -17.82
C VAL A 64 49.32 -35.68 -19.30
N ARG A 65 48.36 -36.32 -19.97
CA ARG A 65 47.98 -35.97 -21.35
C ARG A 65 46.73 -35.11 -21.36
N ARG A 66 46.84 -33.99 -22.07
CA ARG A 66 45.75 -33.03 -22.27
C ARG A 66 45.08 -33.24 -23.62
N PHE A 67 43.77 -33.05 -23.64
CA PHE A 67 42.93 -33.21 -24.83
C PHE A 67 41.64 -32.38 -24.69
N ARG A 68 40.72 -32.51 -25.64
CA ARG A 68 39.39 -31.90 -25.57
C ARG A 68 38.31 -32.97 -25.56
N PHE A 69 37.36 -32.83 -24.65
CA PHE A 69 36.10 -33.54 -24.70
C PHE A 69 35.13 -32.79 -25.61
N GLN A 70 34.41 -33.53 -26.45
CA GLN A 70 33.15 -33.06 -27.00
C GLN A 70 32.08 -33.24 -25.93
N ILE A 71 31.24 -32.23 -25.73
CA ILE A 71 30.23 -32.20 -24.68
C ILE A 71 28.85 -32.04 -25.30
N ALA A 72 27.90 -32.83 -24.82
CA ALA A 72 26.50 -32.72 -25.23
C ALA A 72 25.55 -33.05 -24.08
N CYS A 73 24.36 -32.45 -24.10
CA CYS A 73 23.25 -32.91 -23.28
C CYS A 73 22.78 -34.29 -23.76
N GLU A 74 22.33 -35.13 -22.85
CA GLU A 74 21.61 -36.36 -23.13
C GLU A 74 20.27 -36.33 -22.38
N PRO A 75 19.32 -35.50 -22.83
CA PRO A 75 18.10 -35.25 -22.07
C PRO A 75 17.24 -36.51 -21.95
N ASP A 76 17.32 -37.46 -22.89
CA ASP A 76 16.56 -38.71 -22.88
C ASP A 76 17.20 -39.83 -22.03
N ASN A 77 18.27 -39.52 -21.28
CA ASN A 77 18.94 -40.48 -20.42
C ASN A 77 17.93 -41.10 -19.41
N PRO A 78 17.93 -42.43 -19.25
CA PRO A 78 16.92 -43.11 -18.44
C PRO A 78 17.03 -42.83 -16.94
N HIS A 79 18.18 -42.35 -16.47
CA HIS A 79 18.48 -42.16 -15.05
C HIS A 79 18.49 -40.69 -14.61
N ASP A 80 18.86 -39.77 -15.50
CA ASP A 80 18.99 -38.34 -15.18
C ASP A 80 18.63 -37.48 -16.40
N GLY A 81 17.51 -36.76 -16.32
CA GLY A 81 17.01 -35.91 -17.43
C GLY A 81 17.90 -34.72 -17.76
N THR A 82 18.90 -34.43 -16.93
CA THR A 82 19.89 -33.37 -17.09
C THR A 82 21.30 -33.90 -17.37
N ALA A 83 21.44 -35.18 -17.72
CA ALA A 83 22.73 -35.80 -17.97
C ALA A 83 23.54 -35.05 -19.04
N VAL A 84 24.82 -34.82 -18.75
CA VAL A 84 25.78 -34.23 -19.69
C VAL A 84 26.86 -35.27 -20.00
N LYS A 85 26.90 -35.70 -21.26
CA LYS A 85 27.85 -36.70 -21.74
C LYS A 85 29.15 -36.06 -22.22
N LEU A 86 30.25 -36.77 -21.96
CA LEU A 86 31.60 -36.43 -22.38
C LEU A 86 32.05 -37.45 -23.42
N MET A 87 32.56 -36.97 -24.56
CA MET A 87 32.95 -37.82 -25.67
C MET A 87 34.39 -37.53 -26.12
N ILE A 88 35.10 -38.58 -26.50
CA ILE A 88 36.45 -38.54 -27.09
C ILE A 88 36.34 -39.13 -28.48
N ASP A 89 36.69 -38.35 -29.51
CA ASP A 89 36.62 -38.78 -30.92
C ASP A 89 35.26 -39.39 -31.31
N GLY A 90 34.17 -38.80 -30.80
CA GLY A 90 32.79 -39.26 -31.04
C GLY A 90 32.36 -40.50 -30.24
N ARG A 91 33.22 -41.05 -29.38
CA ARG A 91 32.89 -42.17 -28.49
C ARG A 91 32.54 -41.66 -27.10
N LEU A 92 31.47 -42.19 -26.51
CA LEU A 92 31.09 -41.88 -25.13
C LEU A 92 32.23 -42.30 -24.18
N ALA A 93 32.73 -41.35 -23.40
CA ALA A 93 33.83 -41.51 -22.46
C ALA A 93 33.39 -41.40 -21.00
N GLY A 94 32.14 -41.00 -20.75
CA GLY A 94 31.56 -40.87 -19.42
C GLY A 94 30.63 -39.67 -19.33
N TYR A 95 30.35 -39.26 -18.10
CA TYR A 95 29.42 -38.17 -17.78
C TYR A 95 30.04 -37.20 -16.78
N VAL A 96 29.50 -35.98 -16.78
CA VAL A 96 29.64 -35.06 -15.65
C VAL A 96 28.95 -35.64 -14.41
N ALA A 97 29.41 -35.28 -13.21
CA ALA A 97 28.81 -35.78 -11.98
C ALA A 97 27.40 -35.18 -11.77
N ALA A 98 26.46 -36.00 -11.30
CA ALA A 98 25.04 -35.63 -11.15
C ALA A 98 24.80 -34.30 -10.40
N HIS A 99 25.51 -34.06 -9.30
CA HIS A 99 25.37 -32.82 -8.52
C HIS A 99 25.83 -31.55 -9.27
N LEU A 100 26.51 -31.69 -10.41
CA LEU A 100 26.97 -30.59 -11.26
C LEU A 100 26.13 -30.46 -12.54
N ASN A 101 25.32 -31.47 -12.85
CA ASN A 101 24.65 -31.59 -14.15
C ASN A 101 23.74 -30.41 -14.45
N GLY A 102 22.90 -29.95 -13.51
CA GLY A 102 21.98 -28.84 -13.75
C GLY A 102 22.66 -27.57 -14.30
N ASN A 103 23.80 -27.18 -13.74
CA ASN A 103 24.54 -25.99 -14.17
C ASN A 103 25.20 -26.17 -15.54
N ILE A 104 25.82 -27.32 -15.76
CA ILE A 104 26.52 -27.59 -17.03
C ILE A 104 25.52 -27.83 -18.15
N PHE A 105 24.39 -28.47 -17.83
CA PHE A 105 23.30 -28.71 -18.76
C PHE A 105 22.74 -27.39 -19.30
N ASP A 106 22.49 -26.39 -18.45
CA ASP A 106 22.04 -25.06 -18.91
C ASP A 106 22.97 -24.48 -19.98
N ILE A 107 24.27 -24.49 -19.71
CA ILE A 107 25.31 -23.95 -20.60
C ILE A 107 25.33 -24.71 -21.93
N VAL A 108 25.42 -26.04 -21.85
CA VAL A 108 25.53 -26.90 -23.03
C VAL A 108 24.25 -26.87 -23.85
N HIS A 109 23.09 -26.82 -23.20
CA HIS A 109 21.80 -26.70 -23.86
C HIS A 109 21.70 -25.38 -24.63
N TYR A 110 21.97 -24.25 -23.97
CA TYR A 110 21.91 -22.93 -24.57
C TYR A 110 22.86 -22.79 -25.77
N LEU A 111 24.12 -23.21 -25.62
CA LEU A 111 25.11 -23.14 -26.70
C LEU A 111 24.73 -24.05 -27.88
N ASN A 112 24.26 -25.27 -27.62
CA ASN A 112 23.77 -26.14 -28.69
C ASN A 112 22.54 -25.55 -29.41
N ALA A 113 21.60 -24.98 -28.66
CA ALA A 113 20.40 -24.34 -29.21
C ALA A 113 20.72 -23.11 -30.09
N THR A 114 21.82 -22.41 -29.79
CA THR A 114 22.34 -21.30 -30.61
C THR A 114 23.25 -21.77 -31.77
N GLY A 115 23.41 -23.09 -31.94
CA GLY A 115 24.16 -23.73 -33.02
C GLY A 115 25.67 -23.82 -32.79
N SER A 116 26.12 -23.67 -31.55
CA SER A 116 27.53 -23.71 -31.15
C SER A 116 27.83 -25.06 -30.48
N PRO A 117 28.59 -25.97 -31.12
CA PRO A 117 28.96 -27.24 -30.48
C PRO A 117 29.90 -26.98 -29.29
N CYS A 118 29.76 -27.76 -28.22
CA CYS A 118 30.49 -27.55 -26.97
C CYS A 118 31.70 -28.46 -26.83
N GLU A 119 32.81 -27.89 -26.35
CA GLU A 119 34.00 -28.63 -25.94
C GLU A 119 34.45 -28.22 -24.53
N ALA A 120 35.14 -29.10 -23.82
CA ALA A 120 35.92 -28.72 -22.63
C ALA A 120 37.30 -29.34 -22.64
N PHE A 121 38.21 -28.73 -21.90
CA PHE A 121 39.53 -29.31 -21.66
C PHE A 121 39.44 -30.57 -20.80
N GLY A 122 40.16 -31.59 -21.23
CA GLY A 122 40.29 -32.87 -20.55
C GLY A 122 41.75 -33.18 -20.19
N GLU A 123 41.93 -33.88 -19.09
CA GLU A 123 43.21 -34.46 -18.69
C GLU A 123 43.06 -35.95 -18.42
N TYR A 124 44.06 -36.71 -18.87
CA TYR A 124 44.19 -38.14 -18.65
C TYR A 124 45.52 -38.42 -17.99
N SER A 125 45.51 -39.31 -16.99
CA SER A 125 46.72 -39.73 -16.28
C SER A 125 46.72 -41.23 -16.01
N TRP A 126 47.93 -41.79 -15.97
CA TRP A 126 48.22 -43.14 -15.50
C TRP A 126 49.35 -43.00 -14.48
N MET A 127 48.99 -42.96 -13.20
CA MET A 127 49.90 -42.54 -12.14
C MET A 127 49.95 -43.57 -11.02
N ASP A 128 51.11 -43.69 -10.40
CA ASP A 128 51.33 -44.46 -9.17
C ASP A 128 51.44 -43.44 -8.01
N PRO A 129 50.31 -43.07 -7.38
CA PRO A 129 50.26 -41.96 -6.41
C PRO A 129 51.14 -42.21 -5.18
N ASP A 130 51.16 -43.45 -4.71
CA ASP A 130 51.84 -43.86 -3.49
C ASP A 130 53.25 -44.42 -3.76
N ASN A 131 53.64 -44.48 -5.04
CA ASN A 131 54.92 -45.01 -5.52
C ASN A 131 55.16 -46.45 -5.03
N ASP A 132 54.10 -47.24 -4.97
CA ASP A 132 54.07 -48.61 -4.47
C ASP A 132 53.91 -49.66 -5.60
N GLY A 133 53.78 -49.19 -6.84
CA GLY A 133 53.58 -49.99 -8.04
C GLY A 133 52.11 -50.10 -8.48
N ASP A 134 51.15 -49.58 -7.70
CA ASP A 134 49.72 -49.65 -8.00
C ASP A 134 49.27 -48.42 -8.79
N TYR A 135 49.33 -48.55 -10.13
CA TYR A 135 48.94 -47.49 -11.03
C TYR A 135 47.42 -47.30 -11.12
N GLU A 136 46.97 -46.06 -10.91
CA GLU A 136 45.61 -45.60 -11.07
C GLU A 136 45.39 -44.83 -12.37
N GLU A 137 44.26 -45.11 -13.04
CA GLU A 137 43.79 -44.38 -14.21
C GLU A 137 42.93 -43.18 -13.79
N GLY A 138 43.39 -41.98 -14.11
CA GLY A 138 42.68 -40.71 -13.88
C GLY A 138 42.14 -40.11 -15.19
N ALA A 139 40.90 -39.62 -15.14
CA ALA A 139 40.31 -38.82 -16.21
C ALA A 139 39.52 -37.65 -15.62
N TRP A 140 39.84 -36.44 -16.07
CA TRP A 140 39.34 -35.18 -15.52
C TRP A 140 38.87 -34.25 -16.62
N VAL A 141 37.84 -33.45 -16.34
CA VAL A 141 37.31 -32.43 -17.23
C VAL A 141 37.28 -31.07 -16.53
N ALA A 142 37.69 -30.01 -17.22
CA ALA A 142 37.59 -28.64 -16.71
C ALA A 142 36.17 -28.10 -16.99
N LEU A 143 35.42 -27.84 -15.93
CA LEU A 143 34.05 -27.34 -16.00
C LEU A 143 33.96 -25.90 -15.49
N PRO A 144 33.10 -25.05 -16.08
CA PRO A 144 32.92 -23.68 -15.64
C PRO A 144 32.29 -23.59 -14.26
N THR A 145 32.65 -22.57 -13.49
CA THR A 145 31.95 -22.19 -12.26
C THR A 145 30.72 -21.32 -12.54
N PHE A 146 29.95 -21.02 -11.51
CA PHE A 146 28.83 -20.07 -11.59
C PHE A 146 29.25 -18.69 -12.11
N ARG A 147 30.44 -18.22 -11.75
CA ARG A 147 30.97 -16.93 -12.23
C ARG A 147 31.13 -16.90 -13.75
N TRP A 148 31.54 -18.02 -14.35
CA TRP A 148 31.74 -18.11 -15.79
C TRP A 148 30.44 -18.46 -16.54
N ARG A 149 29.49 -19.14 -15.89
CA ARG A 149 28.17 -19.47 -16.44
C ARG A 149 27.48 -18.24 -17.04
N ASP A 150 27.41 -17.14 -16.29
CA ASP A 150 26.68 -15.93 -16.69
C ASP A 150 27.31 -15.22 -17.90
N GLN A 151 28.55 -15.57 -18.28
CA GLN A 151 29.18 -15.09 -19.51
C GLN A 151 28.88 -15.98 -20.72
N LEU A 152 28.50 -17.24 -20.49
CA LEU A 152 28.25 -18.23 -21.53
C LEU A 152 26.78 -18.34 -21.94
N ILE A 153 25.87 -17.97 -21.04
CA ILE A 153 24.42 -17.98 -21.29
C ILE A 153 23.86 -16.56 -21.24
N ASP A 154 22.93 -16.26 -22.15
CA ASP A 154 22.12 -15.06 -22.07
C ASP A 154 20.86 -15.40 -21.26
N GLN A 155 20.92 -15.17 -19.95
CA GLN A 155 19.81 -15.47 -19.04
C GLN A 155 18.55 -14.66 -19.39
N GLN A 156 18.70 -13.45 -19.93
CA GLN A 156 17.56 -12.64 -20.36
C GLN A 156 16.90 -13.25 -21.60
N ALA A 157 17.68 -13.68 -22.59
CA ALA A 157 17.12 -14.35 -23.77
C ALA A 157 16.39 -15.66 -23.42
N ILE A 158 16.90 -16.42 -22.45
CA ILE A 158 16.22 -17.61 -21.91
C ILE A 158 14.89 -17.19 -21.26
N PHE A 159 14.91 -16.17 -20.39
CA PHE A 159 13.72 -15.68 -19.71
C PHE A 159 12.66 -15.16 -20.70
N ASP A 160 13.04 -14.33 -21.66
CA ASP A 160 12.14 -13.77 -22.67
C ASP A 160 11.45 -14.89 -23.45
N GLN A 161 12.21 -15.91 -23.86
CA GLN A 161 11.63 -17.05 -24.56
C GLN A 161 10.72 -17.88 -23.65
N PHE A 162 11.12 -18.14 -22.41
CA PHE A 162 10.27 -18.82 -21.42
C PHE A 162 8.95 -18.06 -21.22
N ARG A 163 9.02 -16.75 -21.03
CA ARG A 163 7.89 -15.85 -20.83
C ARG A 163 6.92 -15.88 -22.02
N GLU A 164 7.41 -15.57 -23.21
CA GLU A 164 6.57 -15.35 -24.40
C GLU A 164 6.07 -16.66 -25.03
N ARG A 165 6.88 -17.72 -24.99
CA ARG A 165 6.62 -18.97 -25.72
C ARG A 165 6.02 -20.05 -24.85
N LEU A 166 6.27 -20.04 -23.55
CA LEU A 166 5.73 -21.05 -22.64
C LEU A 166 4.74 -20.41 -21.68
N TRP A 167 5.21 -19.51 -20.81
CA TRP A 167 4.40 -19.02 -19.69
C TRP A 167 3.15 -18.27 -20.15
N ASP A 168 3.25 -17.29 -21.04
CA ASP A 168 2.07 -16.52 -21.47
C ASP A 168 1.06 -17.32 -22.31
N ARG A 169 1.49 -18.48 -22.82
CA ARG A 169 0.64 -19.43 -23.56
C ARG A 169 0.10 -20.55 -22.67
N ALA A 170 0.61 -20.69 -21.46
CA ALA A 170 0.16 -21.68 -20.51
C ALA A 170 -1.30 -21.39 -20.10
N PRO A 171 -2.12 -22.44 -19.94
CA PRO A 171 -3.47 -22.30 -19.40
C PRO A 171 -3.49 -21.47 -18.10
N GLU A 172 -4.53 -20.67 -17.92
CA GLU A 172 -4.64 -19.75 -16.77
C GLU A 172 -4.68 -20.51 -15.43
N ASP A 173 -5.44 -21.60 -15.39
CA ASP A 173 -5.50 -22.52 -14.24
C ASP A 173 -4.14 -23.12 -13.90
N LEU A 174 -3.35 -23.49 -14.91
CA LEU A 174 -1.99 -23.99 -14.75
C LEU A 174 -1.06 -22.93 -14.15
N ARG A 175 -1.11 -21.70 -14.67
CA ARG A 175 -0.34 -20.57 -14.12
C ARG A 175 -0.75 -20.27 -12.68
N GLU A 176 -2.04 -20.26 -12.39
CA GLU A 176 -2.53 -20.08 -11.02
C GLU A 176 -2.03 -21.16 -10.07
N GLN A 177 -1.98 -22.43 -10.52
CA GLN A 177 -1.44 -23.53 -9.73
C GLN A 177 0.02 -23.30 -9.38
N ILE A 178 0.85 -22.94 -10.37
CA ILE A 178 2.27 -22.64 -10.16
C ILE A 178 2.45 -21.43 -9.24
N GLU A 179 1.63 -20.39 -9.43
CA GLU A 179 1.62 -19.20 -8.57
C GLU A 179 1.23 -19.52 -7.12
N LYS A 180 0.30 -20.45 -6.91
CA LYS A 180 -0.12 -20.95 -5.58
C LYS A 180 0.98 -21.79 -4.94
N ASN A 181 1.72 -22.55 -5.75
CA ASN A 181 2.89 -23.33 -5.31
C ASN A 181 4.17 -22.48 -5.18
N GLY A 182 4.06 -21.16 -5.08
CA GLY A 182 5.21 -20.29 -4.84
C GLY A 182 6.17 -20.13 -6.01
N PHE A 183 5.72 -20.40 -7.25
CA PHE A 183 6.53 -20.46 -8.46
C PHE A 183 7.51 -21.64 -8.48
N HIS A 184 7.02 -22.81 -8.09
CA HIS A 184 7.71 -24.09 -8.25
C HIS A 184 6.89 -25.02 -9.14
N PHE A 185 7.58 -25.76 -10.00
CA PHE A 185 6.98 -26.86 -10.73
C PHE A 185 6.82 -28.07 -9.82
N ASP A 186 5.67 -28.73 -9.95
CA ASP A 186 5.47 -30.14 -9.62
C ASP A 186 5.43 -30.95 -10.94
N ASP A 187 5.45 -32.28 -10.86
CA ASP A 187 5.48 -33.14 -12.07
C ASP A 187 4.27 -32.89 -12.99
N GLN A 188 3.11 -32.59 -12.41
CA GLN A 188 1.89 -32.32 -13.16
C GLN A 188 2.00 -31.02 -13.95
N THR A 189 2.44 -29.95 -13.29
CA THR A 189 2.56 -28.62 -13.90
C THR A 189 3.70 -28.58 -14.90
N LEU A 190 4.83 -29.23 -14.61
CA LEU A 190 5.98 -29.35 -15.50
C LEU A 190 5.64 -30.09 -16.80
N SER A 191 4.77 -31.10 -16.74
CA SER A 191 4.40 -31.92 -17.90
C SER A 191 3.95 -31.08 -19.10
N TRP A 192 3.13 -30.07 -18.86
CA TRP A 192 2.70 -29.16 -19.92
C TRP A 192 3.88 -28.40 -20.55
N PHE A 193 4.82 -27.91 -19.74
CA PHE A 193 5.99 -27.18 -20.26
C PHE A 193 6.92 -28.10 -21.04
N VAL A 194 7.12 -29.33 -20.57
CA VAL A 194 7.91 -30.35 -21.26
C VAL A 194 7.29 -30.69 -22.62
N ASP A 195 5.98 -30.86 -22.70
CA ASP A 195 5.28 -31.13 -23.97
C ASP A 195 5.39 -29.96 -24.98
N HIS A 196 5.53 -28.73 -24.47
CA HIS A 196 5.62 -27.52 -25.28
C HIS A 196 7.05 -26.99 -25.45
N ARG A 197 8.07 -27.70 -24.93
CA ARG A 197 9.48 -27.27 -24.92
C ARG A 197 10.03 -26.91 -26.30
N SER A 198 9.54 -27.55 -27.36
CA SER A 198 9.95 -27.28 -28.75
C SER A 198 9.66 -25.85 -29.21
N GLN A 199 8.72 -25.16 -28.55
CA GLN A 199 8.40 -23.74 -28.81
C GLN A 199 9.44 -22.78 -28.22
N ALA A 200 10.26 -23.25 -27.29
CA ALA A 200 11.23 -22.47 -26.54
C ALA A 200 12.59 -23.21 -26.49
N PRO A 201 13.29 -23.36 -27.62
CA PRO A 201 14.50 -24.18 -27.71
C PRO A 201 15.72 -23.67 -26.91
N LEU A 202 15.71 -22.44 -26.39
CA LEU A 202 16.74 -21.91 -25.50
C LEU A 202 16.48 -22.27 -24.04
N VAL A 203 15.25 -22.62 -23.68
CA VAL A 203 14.86 -22.93 -22.31
C VAL A 203 15.27 -24.36 -21.98
N PRO A 204 16.19 -24.57 -21.01
CA PRO A 204 16.70 -25.90 -20.66
C PRO A 204 15.69 -26.67 -19.83
N LEU A 205 14.64 -27.17 -20.49
CA LEU A 205 13.67 -28.08 -19.90
C LEU A 205 14.14 -29.54 -20.02
N PRO A 206 13.88 -30.38 -19.00
CA PRO A 206 14.15 -31.81 -19.09
C PRO A 206 13.28 -32.47 -20.18
N SER A 207 13.68 -33.66 -20.64
CA SER A 207 12.89 -34.45 -21.61
C SER A 207 11.61 -35.04 -21.00
N ARG A 208 11.58 -35.19 -19.68
CA ARG A 208 10.51 -35.82 -18.91
C ARG A 208 10.03 -34.87 -17.81
N ALA A 209 8.75 -35.00 -17.48
CA ALA A 209 8.11 -34.26 -16.42
C ALA A 209 8.53 -34.84 -15.06
N ASP A 210 9.68 -34.39 -14.58
CA ASP A 210 10.22 -34.75 -13.28
C ASP A 210 10.77 -33.48 -12.63
N SER A 211 10.10 -33.06 -11.58
CA SER A 211 10.38 -31.80 -10.88
C SER A 211 11.75 -31.78 -10.19
N GLU A 212 12.37 -32.94 -9.96
CA GLU A 212 13.74 -33.03 -9.42
C GLU A 212 14.80 -32.55 -10.42
N TYR A 213 14.49 -32.61 -11.73
CA TYR A 213 15.40 -32.27 -12.83
C TYR A 213 15.19 -30.87 -13.41
N VAL A 214 14.43 -30.01 -12.73
CA VAL A 214 14.25 -28.61 -13.17
C VAL A 214 15.58 -27.87 -12.98
N THR A 215 16.15 -27.40 -14.08
CA THR A 215 17.48 -26.79 -14.09
C THR A 215 17.51 -25.40 -13.45
N PRO A 216 18.67 -24.92 -12.98
CA PRO A 216 18.82 -23.59 -12.38
C PRO A 216 18.34 -22.44 -13.28
N ALA A 217 18.61 -22.44 -14.59
CA ALA A 217 18.13 -21.40 -15.50
C ALA A 217 16.60 -21.37 -15.59
N THR A 218 15.95 -22.53 -15.59
CA THR A 218 14.48 -22.64 -15.58
C THR A 218 13.89 -22.17 -14.25
N GLN A 219 14.52 -22.55 -13.13
CA GLN A 219 14.12 -22.05 -11.80
C GLN A 219 14.27 -20.53 -11.70
N GLN A 220 15.34 -19.96 -12.28
CA GLN A 220 15.54 -18.52 -12.34
C GLN A 220 14.40 -17.82 -13.10
N CYS A 221 13.91 -18.40 -14.20
CA CYS A 221 12.78 -17.83 -14.93
C CYS A 221 11.50 -17.76 -14.07
N LEU A 222 11.22 -18.79 -13.29
CA LEU A 222 10.10 -18.80 -12.34
C LEU A 222 10.29 -17.79 -11.21
N HIS A 223 11.52 -17.64 -10.73
CA HIS A 223 11.90 -16.64 -9.74
C HIS A 223 11.69 -15.22 -10.26
N ASP A 224 12.06 -14.94 -11.51
CA ASP A 224 11.90 -13.62 -12.13
C ASP A 224 10.41 -13.26 -12.31
N LEU A 225 9.58 -14.22 -12.72
CA LEU A 225 8.11 -14.06 -12.73
C LEU A 225 7.55 -13.73 -11.34
N ARG A 226 8.06 -14.40 -10.30
CA ARG A 226 7.68 -14.12 -8.92
C ARG A 226 8.04 -12.69 -8.52
N HIS A 227 9.23 -12.23 -8.90
CA HIS A 227 9.67 -10.87 -8.66
C HIS A 227 8.76 -9.85 -9.35
N GLU A 228 8.47 -10.01 -10.63
CA GLU A 228 7.56 -9.13 -11.38
C GLU A 228 6.17 -9.02 -10.72
N ARG A 229 5.62 -10.15 -10.28
CA ARG A 229 4.32 -10.18 -9.59
C ARG A 229 4.36 -9.44 -8.25
N ASN A 230 5.43 -9.63 -7.49
CA ASN A 230 5.59 -8.96 -6.20
C ASN A 230 5.76 -7.46 -6.38
N GLU A 231 6.56 -7.01 -7.35
CA GLU A 231 6.73 -5.60 -7.67
C GLU A 231 5.41 -4.96 -8.10
N ARG A 232 4.60 -5.66 -8.90
CA ARG A 232 3.25 -5.20 -9.28
C ARG A 232 2.37 -5.00 -8.04
N ARG A 233 2.32 -5.99 -7.14
CA ARG A 233 1.55 -5.90 -5.89
C ARG A 233 2.02 -4.78 -4.97
N VAL A 234 3.32 -4.53 -4.91
CA VAL A 234 3.89 -3.43 -4.13
C VAL A 234 3.48 -2.09 -4.73
N ARG A 235 3.58 -1.92 -6.06
CA ARG A 235 3.14 -0.72 -6.78
C ARG A 235 1.66 -0.44 -6.56
N GLU A 236 0.79 -1.43 -6.78
CA GLU A 236 -0.65 -1.32 -6.55
C GLU A 236 -0.97 -0.92 -5.09
N ARG A 237 -0.24 -1.47 -4.12
CA ARG A 237 -0.40 -1.11 -2.71
C ARG A 237 0.01 0.34 -2.42
N ILE A 238 1.10 0.81 -3.03
CA ILE A 238 1.57 2.20 -2.89
C ILE A 238 0.55 3.15 -3.51
N GLU A 239 0.11 2.88 -4.74
CA GLU A 239 -0.91 3.68 -5.43
C GLU A 239 -2.21 3.77 -4.64
N ARG A 240 -2.68 2.63 -4.09
CA ARG A 240 -3.87 2.62 -3.24
C ARG A 240 -3.71 3.48 -2.00
N ARG A 241 -2.56 3.41 -1.32
CA ARG A 241 -2.28 4.23 -0.13
C ARG A 241 -2.27 5.72 -0.46
N LEU A 242 -1.62 6.10 -1.56
CA LEU A 242 -1.59 7.49 -2.04
C LEU A 242 -3.00 8.00 -2.35
N ALA A 243 -3.84 7.19 -3.00
CA ALA A 243 -5.23 7.53 -3.28
C ALA A 243 -6.07 7.68 -2.00
N GLU A 244 -5.89 6.79 -1.03
CA GLU A 244 -6.56 6.87 0.28
C GLU A 244 -6.16 8.14 1.06
N ASP A 245 -4.87 8.49 1.05
CA ASP A 245 -4.36 9.69 1.71
C ASP A 245 -4.86 10.96 1.03
N ALA A 246 -4.82 11.03 -0.30
CA ALA A 246 -5.37 12.16 -1.07
C ALA A 246 -6.89 12.34 -0.82
N ALA A 247 -7.64 11.24 -0.74
CA ALA A 247 -9.07 11.28 -0.42
C ALA A 247 -9.31 11.77 1.03
N ARG A 248 -8.46 11.36 1.98
CA ARG A 248 -8.52 11.82 3.37
C ARG A 248 -8.21 13.31 3.49
N GLU A 249 -7.19 13.79 2.78
CA GLU A 249 -6.83 15.22 2.73
C GLU A 249 -7.95 16.05 2.11
N SER A 250 -8.54 15.59 1.02
CA SER A 250 -9.68 16.26 0.36
C SER A 250 -10.87 16.41 1.33
N ARG A 251 -11.22 15.34 2.05
CA ARG A 251 -12.29 15.38 3.07
C ARG A 251 -11.96 16.32 4.23
N ARG A 252 -10.69 16.43 4.63
CA ARG A 252 -10.24 17.36 5.68
C ARG A 252 -10.31 18.81 5.19
N ALA A 253 -9.90 19.07 3.95
CA ALA A 253 -9.96 20.39 3.32
C ALA A 253 -11.42 20.86 3.16
N GLU A 254 -12.32 19.98 2.72
CA GLU A 254 -13.75 20.27 2.60
C GLU A 254 -14.38 20.61 3.97
N LYS A 255 -14.14 19.78 4.99
CA LYS A 255 -14.62 20.06 6.36
C LYS A 255 -14.06 21.37 6.92
N ARG A 256 -12.81 21.70 6.61
CA ARG A 256 -12.20 22.97 7.01
C ARG A 256 -12.90 24.15 6.32
N ARG A 257 -13.16 24.06 5.02
CA ARG A 257 -13.88 25.09 4.26
C ARG A 257 -15.31 25.29 4.78
N GLU A 258 -16.06 24.21 5.01
CA GLU A 258 -17.40 24.31 5.61
C GLU A 258 -17.40 24.99 6.98
N ARG A 259 -16.38 24.69 7.81
CA ARG A 259 -16.23 25.32 9.11
C ARG A 259 -15.90 26.80 8.97
N GLU A 260 -14.97 27.16 8.08
CA GLU A 260 -14.61 28.56 7.78
C GLU A 260 -15.83 29.35 7.31
N GLU A 261 -16.67 28.79 6.43
CA GLU A 261 -17.93 29.40 5.98
C GLU A 261 -18.91 29.62 7.14
N ARG A 262 -19.09 28.63 8.03
CA ARG A 262 -19.94 28.77 9.22
C ARG A 262 -19.40 29.82 10.19
N GLU A 263 -18.08 29.85 10.41
CA GLU A 263 -17.42 30.84 11.26
C GLU A 263 -17.54 32.26 10.67
N ALA A 264 -17.42 32.42 9.35
CA ALA A 264 -17.63 33.69 8.66
C ALA A 264 -19.08 34.18 8.81
N LYS A 265 -20.07 33.31 8.53
CA LYS A 265 -21.50 33.63 8.72
C LYS A 265 -21.80 34.03 10.17
N ALA A 266 -21.18 33.38 11.15
CA ALA A 266 -21.37 33.71 12.56
C ALA A 266 -20.87 35.12 12.90
N ARG A 267 -19.69 35.49 12.40
CA ARG A 267 -19.13 36.84 12.58
C ARG A 267 -20.02 37.89 11.92
N GLU A 268 -20.50 37.63 10.70
CA GLU A 268 -21.40 38.53 9.98
C GLU A 268 -22.69 38.78 10.77
N LEU A 269 -23.37 37.73 11.24
CA LEU A 269 -24.59 37.85 12.02
C LEU A 269 -24.37 38.60 13.35
N LEU A 270 -23.21 38.42 13.98
CA LEU A 270 -22.85 39.16 15.20
C LEU A 270 -22.67 40.66 14.92
N VAL A 271 -21.99 41.02 13.83
CA VAL A 271 -21.84 42.43 13.40
C VAL A 271 -23.20 43.06 13.08
N GLN A 272 -24.14 42.30 12.52
CA GLN A 272 -25.52 42.72 12.27
C GLN A 272 -26.38 42.87 13.55
N GLY A 273 -25.80 42.62 14.74
CA GLY A 273 -26.49 42.81 16.03
C GLY A 273 -27.38 41.63 16.45
N TYR A 274 -27.29 40.47 15.79
CA TYR A 274 -28.07 39.30 16.20
C TYR A 274 -27.56 38.69 17.51
N SER A 275 -28.50 38.17 18.31
CA SER A 275 -28.15 37.53 19.60
C SER A 275 -27.35 36.25 19.42
N LYS A 276 -26.45 35.96 20.36
CA LYS A 276 -25.64 34.72 20.39
C LYS A 276 -26.48 33.46 20.19
N THR A 277 -27.67 33.40 20.79
CA THR A 277 -28.61 32.27 20.65
C THR A 277 -29.16 32.12 19.23
N ARG A 278 -29.44 33.22 18.53
CA ARG A 278 -29.88 33.18 17.14
C ARG A 278 -28.73 32.77 16.21
N VAL A 279 -27.54 33.32 16.44
CA VAL A 279 -26.32 32.94 15.70
C VAL A 279 -26.01 31.44 15.87
N GLN A 280 -26.20 30.89 17.08
CA GLN A 280 -26.00 29.47 17.36
C GLN A 280 -26.96 28.58 16.56
N LYS A 281 -28.25 28.92 16.52
CA LYS A 281 -29.24 28.16 15.73
C LYS A 281 -28.94 28.20 14.23
N GLU A 282 -28.49 29.35 13.75
CA GLU A 282 -28.30 29.62 12.32
C GLU A 282 -26.99 29.07 11.75
N THR A 283 -25.93 28.98 12.57
CA THR A 283 -24.59 28.54 12.14
C THR A 283 -24.19 27.17 12.69
N ARG A 284 -24.95 26.63 13.65
CA ARG A 284 -24.69 25.36 14.35
C ARG A 284 -23.30 25.28 15.00
N LEU A 285 -22.66 26.42 15.26
CA LEU A 285 -21.42 26.48 16.02
C LEU A 285 -21.69 26.33 17.52
N SER A 286 -20.66 25.95 18.27
CA SER A 286 -20.77 25.87 19.74
C SER A 286 -20.97 27.25 20.35
N TRP A 287 -21.62 27.29 21.52
CA TRP A 287 -21.82 28.53 22.27
C TRP A 287 -20.49 29.21 22.63
N GLU A 288 -19.49 28.43 23.02
CA GLU A 288 -18.14 28.90 23.35
C GLU A 288 -17.51 29.66 22.18
N ARG A 289 -17.53 29.07 20.99
CA ARG A 289 -16.95 29.66 19.77
C ARG A 289 -17.63 30.97 19.37
N ILE A 290 -18.95 31.03 19.54
CA ILE A 290 -19.72 32.26 19.28
C ILE A 290 -19.40 33.32 20.33
N SER A 291 -19.20 32.92 21.59
CA SER A 291 -18.81 33.84 22.66
C SER A 291 -17.41 34.40 22.44
N GLU A 292 -16.46 33.59 21.97
CA GLU A 292 -15.14 34.03 21.53
C GLU A 292 -15.25 35.07 20.41
N PHE A 293 -16.03 34.80 19.36
CA PHE A 293 -16.22 35.77 18.27
C PHE A 293 -16.85 37.07 18.75
N HIS A 294 -17.88 36.99 19.58
CA HIS A 294 -18.54 38.17 20.13
C HIS A 294 -17.60 39.01 21.01
N ALA A 295 -16.75 38.36 21.82
CA ALA A 295 -15.74 39.05 22.63
C ALA A 295 -14.65 39.68 21.75
N ALA A 296 -14.17 38.93 20.74
CA ALA A 296 -13.14 39.41 19.81
C ALA A 296 -13.62 40.59 18.95
N LEU A 297 -14.91 40.67 18.64
CA LEU A 297 -15.51 41.79 17.93
C LEU A 297 -15.69 43.04 18.82
N GLY A 298 -15.31 43.00 20.10
CA GLY A 298 -15.45 44.13 21.01
C GLY A 298 -16.91 44.54 21.23
N ILE A 299 -17.86 43.65 20.92
CA ILE A 299 -19.27 43.88 21.20
C ILE A 299 -19.39 43.75 22.72
N GLU A 300 -19.34 44.88 23.41
CA GLU A 300 -19.55 44.93 24.85
C GLU A 300 -20.82 44.16 25.16
N SER A 301 -20.72 43.17 26.05
CA SER A 301 -21.91 42.56 26.62
C SER A 301 -22.56 43.64 27.46
N VAL A 302 -23.40 44.46 26.82
CA VAL A 302 -24.27 45.38 27.54
C VAL A 302 -25.20 44.47 28.33
N ASN A 303 -24.83 44.24 29.60
CA ASN A 303 -25.61 43.52 30.60
C ASN A 303 -26.86 44.30 31.02
N GLU A 304 -27.17 45.38 30.32
CA GLU A 304 -28.43 46.08 30.39
C GLU A 304 -29.28 45.58 29.22
N GLY A 305 -30.53 45.21 29.47
CA GLY A 305 -31.46 44.60 28.51
C GLY A 305 -31.86 45.47 27.30
N HIS A 306 -30.89 46.10 26.64
CA HIS A 306 -30.94 46.96 25.48
C HIS A 306 -30.48 46.20 24.23
N ASN A 307 -30.97 44.97 24.04
CA ASN A 307 -30.97 44.41 22.69
C ASN A 307 -32.05 45.16 21.88
N GLN A 308 -31.72 45.66 20.70
CA GLN A 308 -32.66 46.37 19.82
C GLN A 308 -33.95 45.57 19.58
N SER A 309 -33.83 44.25 19.47
CA SER A 309 -34.98 43.34 19.38
C SER A 309 -35.85 43.31 20.66
N ASN A 310 -35.26 43.44 21.85
CA ASN A 310 -35.99 43.57 23.12
C ASN A 310 -36.65 44.94 23.27
N SER A 311 -36.00 46.00 22.75
CA SER A 311 -36.57 47.35 22.70
C SER A 311 -37.81 47.39 21.79
N GLU A 312 -37.69 46.86 20.56
CA GLU A 312 -38.81 46.76 19.61
C GLU A 312 -39.96 45.91 20.15
N ALA A 313 -39.66 44.75 20.77
CA ALA A 313 -40.69 43.90 21.38
C ALA A 313 -41.40 44.58 22.56
N ARG A 314 -40.69 45.43 23.32
CA ARG A 314 -41.25 46.23 24.41
C ARG A 314 -42.16 47.33 23.86
N GLN A 315 -41.67 48.15 22.94
CA GLN A 315 -42.42 49.23 22.30
C GLN A 315 -43.71 48.71 21.66
N ARG A 316 -43.63 47.59 20.93
CA ARG A 316 -44.79 46.95 20.31
C ARG A 316 -45.82 46.51 21.36
N ARG A 317 -45.38 45.95 22.49
CA ARG A 317 -46.28 45.53 23.57
C ARG A 317 -46.97 46.72 24.21
N THR A 318 -46.21 47.78 24.50
CA THR A 318 -46.74 49.01 25.10
C THR A 318 -47.76 49.67 24.17
N ALA A 319 -47.44 49.80 22.88
CA ALA A 319 -48.35 50.33 21.87
C ALA A 319 -49.66 49.54 21.78
N LEU A 320 -49.58 48.20 21.67
CA LEU A 320 -50.77 47.34 21.60
C LEU A 320 -51.62 47.40 22.88
N ALA A 321 -51.00 47.62 24.04
CA ALA A 321 -51.71 47.75 25.30
C ALA A 321 -52.48 49.08 25.38
N PHE A 322 -51.86 50.19 25.00
CA PHE A 322 -52.52 51.50 24.96
C PHE A 322 -53.58 51.61 23.86
N GLU A 323 -53.34 51.00 22.70
CA GLU A 323 -54.36 50.88 21.64
C GLU A 323 -55.59 50.12 22.14
N ALA A 324 -55.39 49.01 22.86
CA ALA A 324 -56.50 48.27 23.46
C ALA A 324 -57.28 49.12 24.47
N LEU A 325 -56.59 49.96 25.24
CA LEU A 325 -57.22 50.87 26.20
C LEU A 325 -58.03 51.96 25.48
N ALA A 326 -57.50 52.55 24.43
CA ALA A 326 -58.19 53.55 23.62
C ALA A 326 -59.46 52.99 22.95
N LEU A 327 -59.38 51.79 22.37
CA LEU A 327 -60.54 51.11 21.80
C LEU A 327 -61.62 50.82 22.84
N GLN A 328 -61.22 50.47 24.07
CA GLN A 328 -62.16 50.26 25.17
C GLN A 328 -62.87 51.55 25.58
N GLU A 329 -62.16 52.68 25.61
CA GLU A 329 -62.74 54.00 25.95
C GLU A 329 -63.69 54.51 24.87
N GLN A 330 -63.50 54.07 23.62
CA GLN A 330 -64.42 54.29 22.50
C GLN A 330 -65.64 53.35 22.52
N GLY A 331 -65.78 52.50 23.54
CA GLY A 331 -66.93 51.61 23.72
C GLY A 331 -66.79 50.21 23.14
N SER A 332 -65.62 49.84 22.58
CA SER A 332 -65.40 48.50 22.05
C SER A 332 -65.40 47.45 23.16
N THR A 333 -66.06 46.30 22.93
CA THR A 333 -65.99 45.20 23.90
C THR A 333 -64.64 44.49 23.84
N ARG A 334 -64.29 43.72 24.89
CA ARG A 334 -63.05 42.93 24.89
C ARG A 334 -62.97 41.92 23.74
N ARG A 335 -64.13 41.45 23.24
CA ARG A 335 -64.19 40.53 22.09
C ARG A 335 -63.87 41.27 20.79
N ASP A 336 -64.37 42.49 20.64
CA ASP A 336 -64.11 43.32 19.46
C ASP A 336 -62.63 43.71 19.38
N ILE A 337 -62.04 44.11 20.52
CA ILE A 337 -60.61 44.42 20.61
C ILE A 337 -59.75 43.19 20.27
N ALA A 338 -60.15 42.00 20.74
CA ALA A 338 -59.45 40.75 20.44
C ALA A 338 -59.48 40.43 18.94
N SER A 339 -60.62 40.67 18.29
CA SER A 339 -60.78 40.53 16.85
C SER A 339 -59.91 41.52 16.08
N VAL A 340 -59.91 42.80 16.46
CA VAL A 340 -59.13 43.87 15.81
C VAL A 340 -57.62 43.62 15.94
N GLN A 341 -57.16 43.21 17.12
CA GLN A 341 -55.74 42.98 17.38
C GLN A 341 -55.24 41.56 17.04
N GLY A 342 -56.12 40.69 16.51
CA GLY A 342 -55.78 39.32 16.13
C GLY A 342 -55.26 38.47 17.30
N CYS A 343 -55.84 38.60 18.49
CA CYS A 343 -55.38 37.89 19.69
C CYS A 343 -56.55 37.31 20.51
N SER A 344 -56.26 36.57 21.58
CA SER A 344 -57.31 36.02 22.46
C SER A 344 -57.89 37.07 23.41
N VAL A 345 -59.12 36.87 23.86
CA VAL A 345 -59.78 37.73 24.86
C VAL A 345 -58.98 37.80 26.17
N GLU A 346 -58.32 36.71 26.58
CA GLU A 346 -57.41 36.70 27.73
C GLU A 346 -56.18 37.59 27.52
N THR A 347 -55.62 37.62 26.31
CA THR A 347 -54.52 38.53 25.96
C THR A 347 -54.95 39.99 26.07
N VAL A 348 -56.17 40.31 25.62
CA VAL A 348 -56.75 41.65 25.77
C VAL A 348 -56.94 42.03 27.23
N LYS A 349 -57.41 41.11 28.09
CA LYS A 349 -57.52 41.38 29.54
C LYS A 349 -56.17 41.75 30.16
N LEU A 350 -55.12 41.00 29.82
CA LEU A 350 -53.76 41.29 30.30
C LEU A 350 -53.26 42.64 29.79
N ARG A 351 -53.44 42.94 28.50
CA ARG A 351 -53.07 44.24 27.88
C ARG A 351 -53.78 45.41 28.55
N LEU A 352 -55.08 45.31 28.78
CA LEU A 352 -55.86 46.35 29.45
C LEU A 352 -55.42 46.54 30.90
N ARG A 353 -55.14 45.45 31.62
CA ARG A 353 -54.61 45.51 32.99
C ARG A 353 -53.25 46.19 33.03
N ASP A 354 -52.37 45.88 32.08
CA ASP A 354 -51.05 46.50 31.95
C ASP A 354 -51.16 47.99 31.58
N ALA A 355 -51.96 48.34 30.57
CA ALA A 355 -52.15 49.71 30.12
C ALA A 355 -52.78 50.62 31.19
N ARG A 356 -53.77 50.14 31.94
CA ARG A 356 -54.37 50.90 33.05
C ARG A 356 -53.36 51.20 34.14
N PHE A 357 -52.57 50.19 34.50
CA PHE A 357 -51.49 50.36 35.47
C PHE A 357 -50.45 51.35 34.97
N TRP A 358 -49.95 51.22 33.74
CA TRP A 358 -48.94 52.14 33.20
C TRP A 358 -49.45 53.57 33.03
N ARG A 359 -50.76 53.77 32.78
CA ARG A 359 -51.36 55.11 32.68
C ARG A 359 -51.48 55.79 34.03
N THR A 360 -51.82 55.04 35.07
CA THR A 360 -52.07 55.61 36.40
C THR A 360 -51.54 54.67 37.48
N PRO A 361 -50.20 54.59 37.63
CA PRO A 361 -49.56 53.56 38.47
C PRO A 361 -49.92 53.67 39.95
N GLU A 362 -50.20 54.87 40.42
CA GLU A 362 -50.53 55.18 41.82
C GLU A 362 -51.88 54.57 42.27
N GLN A 363 -52.78 54.24 41.34
CA GLN A 363 -54.06 53.60 41.67
C GLN A 363 -53.92 52.12 42.07
N ASP A 364 -52.76 51.51 41.79
CA ASP A 364 -52.43 50.13 42.13
C ASP A 364 -51.13 50.10 42.95
N GLY A 365 -51.26 50.47 44.23
CA GLY A 365 -50.12 50.65 45.15
C GLY A 365 -49.27 49.39 45.31
N ASP A 366 -49.88 48.21 45.37
CA ASP A 366 -49.17 46.94 45.50
C ASP A 366 -48.30 46.65 44.26
N ARG A 367 -48.84 46.91 43.06
CA ARG A 367 -48.09 46.71 41.82
C ARG A 367 -46.99 47.74 41.63
N LEU A 368 -47.22 48.99 42.05
CA LEU A 368 -46.20 50.05 42.06
C LEU A 368 -45.07 49.72 43.03
N GLU A 369 -45.38 49.23 44.23
CA GLU A 369 -44.39 48.81 45.23
C GLU A 369 -43.52 47.65 44.72
N ASN A 370 -44.14 46.68 44.03
CA ASN A 370 -43.40 45.60 43.37
C ASN A 370 -42.47 46.11 42.26
N ALA A 371 -42.89 47.12 41.49
CA ALA A 371 -42.04 47.77 40.50
C ALA A 371 -40.89 48.54 41.17
N ARG A 372 -41.11 49.24 42.28
CA ARG A 372 -40.06 49.92 43.05
C ARG A 372 -39.01 48.94 43.57
N LYS A 373 -39.43 47.85 44.21
CA LYS A 373 -38.53 46.76 44.62
C LYS A 373 -37.68 46.24 43.46
N ALA A 374 -38.30 46.08 42.28
CA ALA A 374 -37.60 45.63 41.07
C ALA A 374 -36.64 46.68 40.49
N SER A 375 -36.89 47.96 40.73
CA SER A 375 -36.02 49.07 40.33
C SER A 375 -34.81 49.21 41.26
N SER A 376 -35.03 49.09 42.58
CA SER A 376 -34.00 49.28 43.63
C SER A 376 -33.01 48.12 43.75
N LYS A 377 -33.24 47.01 43.04
CA LYS A 377 -32.47 45.76 43.15
C LYS A 377 -32.49 45.15 44.57
N ASP A 378 -33.57 45.36 45.31
CA ASP A 378 -33.80 44.68 46.58
C ASP A 378 -34.16 43.20 46.35
N ASP A 379 -33.12 42.36 46.25
CA ASP A 379 -33.26 40.94 45.95
C ASP A 379 -34.05 40.18 47.04
N ALA A 380 -34.02 40.64 48.29
CA ALA A 380 -34.81 40.05 49.38
C ALA A 380 -36.30 40.36 49.19
N GLY A 381 -36.63 41.59 48.82
CA GLY A 381 -37.98 42.02 48.49
C GLY A 381 -38.55 41.29 47.27
N LEU A 382 -37.77 41.07 46.21
CA LEU A 382 -38.22 40.31 45.04
C LEU A 382 -38.35 38.81 45.27
N ALA A 383 -37.48 38.22 46.09
CA ALA A 383 -37.51 36.78 46.37
C ALA A 383 -38.84 36.35 47.02
N SER A 384 -39.51 37.26 47.74
CA SER A 384 -40.84 37.04 48.33
C SER A 384 -41.99 36.96 47.30
N LEU A 385 -41.75 37.37 46.05
CA LEU A 385 -42.74 37.37 44.97
C LEU A 385 -42.70 36.07 44.14
N SER A 386 -43.87 35.64 43.67
CA SER A 386 -43.96 34.55 42.69
C SER A 386 -43.20 34.89 41.40
N ASP A 387 -42.74 33.87 40.67
CA ASP A 387 -42.02 34.05 39.39
C ASP A 387 -42.78 34.93 38.39
N GLY A 388 -44.12 34.78 38.34
CA GLY A 388 -45.00 35.59 37.50
C GLY A 388 -45.04 37.06 37.92
N ALA A 389 -45.10 37.31 39.24
CA ALA A 389 -45.07 38.65 39.79
C ALA A 389 -43.70 39.32 39.58
N ARG A 390 -42.59 38.61 39.78
CA ARG A 390 -41.23 39.11 39.49
C ARG A 390 -41.04 39.50 38.04
N LYS A 391 -41.49 38.66 37.10
CA LYS A 391 -41.43 38.96 35.65
C LYS A 391 -42.29 40.17 35.28
N THR A 392 -43.43 40.36 35.94
CA THR A 392 -44.32 41.50 35.72
C THR A 392 -43.70 42.78 36.28
N ALA A 393 -43.20 42.74 37.51
CA ALA A 393 -42.51 43.87 38.14
C ALA A 393 -41.31 44.37 37.33
N ARG A 394 -40.44 43.46 36.86
CA ARG A 394 -39.30 43.83 36.00
C ARG A 394 -39.74 44.45 34.68
N ARG A 395 -40.87 44.00 34.12
CA ARG A 395 -41.46 44.57 32.90
C ARG A 395 -42.02 45.96 33.16
N ASP A 396 -42.73 46.12 34.27
CA ASP A 396 -43.34 47.38 34.69
C ASP A 396 -42.27 48.45 34.92
N VAL A 397 -41.15 48.13 35.58
CA VAL A 397 -39.99 49.03 35.71
C VAL A 397 -39.53 49.57 34.36
N ALA A 398 -39.45 48.70 33.36
CA ALA A 398 -38.96 49.09 32.04
C ALA A 398 -39.87 50.13 31.35
N VAL A 399 -41.19 50.02 31.53
CA VAL A 399 -42.17 50.96 30.95
C VAL A 399 -42.30 52.23 31.82
N LEU A 400 -42.33 52.07 33.14
CA LEU A 400 -42.43 53.20 34.08
C LEU A 400 -41.19 54.09 34.05
N ARG A 401 -40.00 53.55 33.78
CA ARG A 401 -38.78 54.37 33.62
C ARG A 401 -38.88 55.31 32.42
N GLU A 402 -39.63 54.93 31.39
CA GLU A 402 -39.87 55.74 30.19
C GLU A 402 -41.02 56.74 30.41
N MET A 403 -42.11 56.32 31.07
CA MET A 403 -43.35 57.12 31.18
C MET A 403 -43.48 57.92 32.49
N HIS A 404 -43.00 57.38 33.61
CA HIS A 404 -43.14 57.93 34.96
C HIS A 404 -41.85 57.76 35.79
N PRO A 405 -40.71 58.33 35.35
CA PRO A 405 -39.40 58.07 35.96
C PRO A 405 -39.33 58.46 37.45
N HIS A 406 -40.09 59.48 37.87
CA HIS A 406 -40.15 59.96 39.25
C HIS A 406 -40.80 58.98 40.24
N LEU A 407 -41.56 57.98 39.76
CA LEU A 407 -42.26 57.02 40.62
C LEU A 407 -41.39 55.82 41.04
N LEU A 408 -40.22 55.65 40.42
CA LEU A 408 -39.32 54.51 40.61
C LEU A 408 -38.10 54.80 41.50
N GLY A 409 -38.06 56.00 42.10
CA GLY A 409 -37.00 56.45 43.00
C GLY A 409 -37.09 55.87 44.40
#